data_AF-A0A957WZF1-F1
#
_entry.id   AF-A0A957WZF1-F1
#
_cell.length_a   1.000
_cell.length_b   1.000
_cell.length_c   1.000
_cell.angle_alpha   90.00
_cell.angle_beta   90.00
_cell.angle_gamma   90.00
#
_symmetry.space_group_name_H-M   'P 1'
#
loop_
_entity.id
_entity.type
_entity.pdbx_description
1 polymer ?
#
loop_
_entity_poly.entity_id
_entity_poly.type
_entity_poly.pdbx_seq_one_letter_code
_entity_poly.pdbx_strand_id
1 'polypeptide(L)'
;MFGAYQHDDERNRIFFKALQSADLACVECHSRLPSTSRRYRQLYQRYQEVAQDGVDAIYVGKIGHGDVPLAWALGRRYGVPVFFDAFVSMFDTYVNDR
;
A
#
# COMPACT_ATOMS: atom_id res chain seq x y z
N MET A 1 5.06 0.81 -0.01
CA MET A 1 3.69 0.43 -0.43
C MET A 1 2.95 -0.23 0.72
N PHE A 2 1.73 0.23 1.04
CA PHE A 2 0.93 -0.24 2.18
C PHE A 2 -0.40 -0.85 1.70
N GLY A 3 -0.70 -2.07 2.16
CA GLY A 3 -2.01 -2.71 1.95
C GLY A 3 -1.94 -4.21 1.68
N ALA A 4 -3.09 -4.82 1.39
CA ALA A 4 -3.18 -6.21 0.91
C ALA A 4 -3.53 -6.25 -0.58
N TYR A 5 -2.59 -5.81 -1.42
CA TYR A 5 -2.69 -5.91 -2.87
C TYR A 5 -2.37 -7.35 -3.31
N GLN A 6 -3.03 -7.84 -4.36
CA GLN A 6 -2.60 -9.09 -5.00
C GLN A 6 -1.31 -8.81 -5.77
N HIS A 7 -0.36 -9.73 -5.73
CA HIS A 7 0.95 -9.52 -6.36
C HIS A 7 0.86 -9.50 -7.90
N ASP A 8 -0.23 -10.02 -8.45
CA ASP A 8 -0.58 -9.99 -9.88
C ASP A 8 -1.13 -8.63 -10.34
N ASP A 9 -1.29 -7.66 -9.44
CA ASP A 9 -1.59 -6.28 -9.83
C ASP A 9 -0.34 -5.66 -10.47
N GLU A 10 -0.24 -5.81 -11.80
CA GLU A 10 0.87 -5.34 -12.61
C GLU A 10 1.14 -3.85 -12.41
N ARG A 11 0.09 -3.06 -12.14
CA ARG A 11 0.21 -1.62 -11.88
C ARG A 11 0.99 -1.36 -10.60
N ASN A 12 0.63 -2.02 -9.50
CA ASN A 12 1.32 -1.81 -8.23
C ASN A 12 2.82 -2.15 -8.37
N ARG A 13 3.14 -3.19 -9.15
CA ARG A 13 4.52 -3.57 -9.44
C ARG A 13 5.24 -2.56 -10.33
N ILE A 14 4.59 -2.01 -11.36
CA ILE A 14 5.15 -0.94 -12.20
C ILE A 14 5.41 0.31 -11.37
N PHE A 15 4.45 0.73 -10.53
CA PHE A 15 4.62 1.88 -9.64
C PHE A 15 5.79 1.68 -8.68
N PHE A 16 5.88 0.52 -8.04
CA PHE A 16 6.97 0.23 -7.13
C PHE A 16 8.34 0.29 -7.83
N LYS A 17 8.46 -0.31 -9.02
CA LYS A 17 9.68 -0.23 -9.83
C LYS A 17 10.01 1.19 -10.26
N ALA A 18 9.00 1.98 -10.66
CA ALA A 18 9.19 3.38 -11.04
C ALA A 18 9.72 4.20 -9.86
N LEU A 19 9.17 4.02 -8.65
CA LEU A 19 9.65 4.69 -7.45
C LEU A 19 11.08 4.26 -7.09
N GLN A 20 11.41 2.97 -7.19
CA GLN A 20 12.79 2.50 -6.99
C GLN A 20 13.75 3.09 -8.03
N SER A 21 13.34 3.23 -9.30
CA SER A 21 14.16 3.83 -10.34
C SER A 21 14.39 5.34 -10.14
N ALA A 22 13.56 5.99 -9.33
CA ALA A 22 13.71 7.39 -8.93
C ALA A 22 14.58 7.56 -7.67
N ASP A 23 15.31 6.50 -7.25
CA ASP A 23 16.17 6.46 -6.06
C ASP A 23 15.42 6.68 -4.73
N LEU A 24 14.12 6.38 -4.72
CA LEU A 24 13.31 6.40 -3.49
C LEU A 24 13.41 5.06 -2.77
N ALA A 25 13.75 5.11 -1.48
CA ALA A 25 13.73 3.95 -0.60
C ALA A 25 12.29 3.46 -0.40
N CYS A 26 11.90 2.44 -1.17
CA CYS A 26 10.55 1.91 -1.12
C CYS A 26 10.48 0.64 -0.28
N VAL A 27 9.75 0.68 0.83
CA VAL A 27 9.49 -0.49 1.67
C VAL A 27 8.08 -1.03 1.45
N GLU A 28 7.94 -2.35 1.31
CA GLU A 28 6.64 -3.01 1.17
C GLU A 28 6.07 -3.43 2.54
N CYS A 29 4.99 -2.79 2.96
CA CYS A 29 4.15 -3.21 4.09
C CYS A 29 2.94 -3.99 3.56
N HIS A 30 3.13 -5.29 3.33
CA HIS A 30 2.12 -6.17 2.74
C HIS A 30 1.61 -7.24 3.73
N SER A 31 0.34 -7.62 3.60
CA SER A 31 -0.31 -8.71 4.35
C SER A 31 -1.16 -9.60 3.44
N ARG A 32 -0.99 -10.93 3.55
CA ARG A 32 -1.74 -11.95 2.80
C ARG A 32 -2.90 -12.58 3.59
N LEU A 33 -3.25 -12.01 4.75
CA LEU A 33 -4.22 -12.63 5.65
C LEU A 33 -5.65 -12.42 5.14
N PRO A 34 -6.48 -13.49 5.07
CA PRO A 34 -7.85 -13.40 4.59
C PRO A 34 -8.78 -12.67 5.57
N SER A 35 -8.44 -12.69 6.87
CA SER A 35 -9.22 -12.00 7.90
C SER A 35 -8.84 -10.52 7.99
N THR A 36 -9.83 -9.63 7.81
CA THR A 36 -9.67 -8.17 7.86
C THR A 36 -9.02 -7.66 9.16
N SER A 37 -9.43 -8.17 10.32
CA SER A 37 -8.88 -7.72 11.61
C SER A 37 -7.42 -8.13 11.81
N ARG A 38 -7.08 -9.38 11.45
CA ARG A 38 -5.70 -9.88 11.52
C ARG A 38 -4.81 -9.18 10.49
N ARG A 39 -5.34 -8.88 9.30
CA ARG A 39 -4.67 -8.08 8.27
C ARG A 39 -4.27 -6.71 8.81
N TYR A 40 -5.20 -5.96 9.39
CA TYR A 40 -4.90 -4.64 9.95
C TYR A 40 -3.88 -4.70 11.08
N ARG A 41 -3.97 -5.71 11.95
CA ARG A 41 -2.98 -5.89 13.01
C ARG A 41 -1.57 -6.13 12.46
N GLN A 42 -1.45 -6.99 11.45
CA GLN A 42 -0.16 -7.28 10.83
C GLN A 42 0.40 -6.07 10.08
N LEU A 43 -0.45 -5.34 9.35
CA LEU A 43 -0.05 -4.11 8.66
C LEU A 43 0.43 -3.04 9.63
N TYR A 44 -0.26 -2.89 10.77
CA TYR A 44 0.15 -1.98 11.83
C TYR A 44 1.52 -2.36 12.41
N GLN A 45 1.73 -3.64 12.77
CA GLN A 45 3.00 -4.12 13.32
C GLN A 45 4.17 -3.89 12.37
N ARG A 46 4.01 -4.27 11.09
CA ARG A 46 5.02 -4.02 10.06
C ARG A 46 5.29 -2.53 9.87
N TYR A 47 4.24 -1.71 9.87
CA TYR A 47 4.43 -0.27 9.74
C TYR A 47 5.22 0.29 10.92
N GLN A 48 5.02 -0.21 12.15
CA GLN A 48 5.81 0.23 13.29
C GLN A 48 7.30 -0.12 13.17
N GLU A 49 7.63 -1.30 12.64
CA GLU A 49 9.01 -1.71 12.37
C GLU A 49 9.66 -0.75 11.36
N VAL A 50 8.99 -0.46 10.25
CA VAL A 50 9.50 0.42 9.20
C VAL A 50 9.51 1.89 9.63
N ALA A 51 8.54 2.32 10.44
CA ALA A 51 8.47 3.68 10.95
C ALA A 51 9.62 4.01 11.92
N GLN A 52 10.27 3.00 12.51
CA GLN A 52 11.49 3.21 13.31
C GLN A 52 12.67 3.61 12.44
N ASP A 53 12.72 3.14 11.19
CA ASP A 53 13.79 3.44 10.23
C ASP A 53 13.63 4.81 9.54
N GLY A 54 12.51 5.50 9.79
CA GLY A 54 12.18 6.80 9.18
C GLY A 54 11.37 6.62 7.90
N VAL A 55 10.10 7.01 7.94
CA VAL A 55 9.19 6.97 6.78
C VAL A 55 8.77 8.39 6.46
N ASP A 56 8.97 8.81 5.21
CA ASP A 56 8.59 10.16 4.77
C ASP A 56 7.17 10.24 4.19
N ALA A 57 6.64 9.12 3.67
CA ALA A 57 5.33 9.07 3.05
C ALA A 57 4.73 7.66 3.05
N ILE A 58 3.40 7.57 3.11
CA ILE A 58 2.65 6.32 2.97
C ILE A 58 1.95 6.32 1.62
N TYR A 59 2.11 5.25 0.84
CA TYR A 59 1.38 5.05 -0.42
C TYR A 59 0.50 3.79 -0.36
N VAL A 60 -0.80 3.95 -0.58
CA VAL A 60 -1.81 2.87 -0.61
C VAL A 60 -2.25 2.59 -2.04
N GLY A 61 -1.79 1.48 -2.62
CA GLY A 61 -2.06 1.11 -4.02
C GLY A 61 -3.22 0.13 -4.24
N LYS A 62 -4.00 -0.19 -3.19
CA LYS A 62 -5.04 -1.23 -3.28
C LYS A 62 -6.38 -0.67 -3.76
N ILE A 63 -6.91 -1.27 -4.82
CA ILE A 63 -8.30 -1.08 -5.28
C ILE A 63 -9.28 -1.54 -4.19
N GLY A 64 -10.19 -0.65 -3.78
CA GLY A 64 -11.21 -0.92 -2.75
C GLY A 64 -11.01 -0.19 -1.42
N HIS A 65 -9.97 0.63 -1.28
CA HIS A 65 -9.76 1.63 -0.20
C HIS A 65 -9.86 1.16 1.26
N GLY A 66 -10.06 -0.14 1.53
CA GLY A 66 -10.22 -0.64 2.90
C GLY A 66 -9.00 -0.38 3.80
N ASP A 67 -7.82 -0.30 3.20
CA ASP A 67 -6.57 -0.04 3.93
C ASP A 67 -6.29 1.47 4.13
N VAL A 68 -7.05 2.37 3.45
CA VAL A 68 -6.86 3.84 3.50
C VAL A 68 -7.16 4.43 4.88
N PRO A 69 -8.25 4.07 5.60
CA PRO A 69 -8.50 4.61 6.94
C PRO A 69 -7.37 4.29 7.93
N LEU A 70 -6.79 3.07 7.82
CA LEU A 70 -5.66 2.68 8.66
C LEU A 70 -4.40 3.47 8.28
N ALA A 71 -4.11 3.61 6.99
CA ALA A 71 -3.00 4.42 6.51
C ALA A 71 -3.15 5.90 6.94
N TRP A 72 -4.35 6.46 6.88
CA TRP A 72 -4.64 7.82 7.33
C TRP A 72 -4.40 7.99 8.84
N ALA A 73 -4.87 7.05 9.65
CA ALA A 73 -4.62 7.08 11.10
C ALA A 73 -3.12 6.99 11.44
N LEU A 74 -2.37 6.15 10.71
CA LEU A 74 -0.92 6.05 10.82
C LEU A 74 -0.23 7.35 10.37
N GLY A 75 -0.60 7.88 9.21
CA GLY A 75 -0.07 9.15 8.70
C GLY A 75 -0.25 10.29 9.69
N ARG A 76 -1.44 10.42 10.28
CA ARG A 76 -1.71 11.42 11.32
C ARG A 76 -0.89 11.20 12.60
N ARG A 77 -0.66 9.95 13.00
CA ARG A 77 0.11 9.61 14.19
C ARG A 77 1.61 9.89 14.03
N TYR A 78 2.15 9.63 12.83
CA TYR A 78 3.57 9.78 12.53
C TYR A 78 3.90 11.11 11.83
N GLY A 79 2.90 11.93 11.52
CA GLY A 79 3.08 13.24 10.87
C GLY A 79 3.43 13.15 9.39
N VAL A 80 3.13 12.03 8.73
CA VAL A 80 3.56 11.76 7.34
C VAL A 80 2.37 11.87 6.37
N PRO A 81 2.58 12.42 5.16
CA PRO A 81 1.56 12.45 4.13
C PRO A 81 1.16 11.04 3.67
N VAL A 82 -0.13 10.89 3.37
CA VAL A 82 -0.71 9.64 2.89
C VAL A 82 -1.23 9.87 1.48
N PHE A 83 -0.64 9.15 0.53
CA PHE A 83 -1.07 9.08 -0.85
C PHE A 83 -1.84 7.77 -1.06
N PHE A 84 -2.92 7.81 -1.81
CA PHE A 84 -3.64 6.60 -2.19
C PHE A 84 -3.99 6.67 -3.68
N ASP A 85 -3.95 5.52 -4.35
CA ASP A 85 -4.42 5.41 -5.72
C ASP A 85 -5.94 5.29 -5.74
N ALA A 86 -6.61 6.27 -6.34
CA ALA A 86 -8.05 6.30 -6.53
C ALA A 86 -8.51 5.69 -7.86
N PHE A 87 -7.56 5.36 -8.75
CA PHE A 87 -7.90 4.88 -10.07
C PHE A 87 -8.06 3.37 -10.07
N VAL A 88 -9.08 2.88 -10.76
CA VAL A 88 -9.16 1.46 -11.16
C VAL A 88 -8.40 1.29 -12.47
N SER A 89 -7.77 0.14 -12.67
CA SER A 89 -7.14 -0.17 -13.97
C SER A 89 -8.20 -0.53 -14.97
N MET A 90 -8.44 0.38 -15.93
CA MET A 90 -9.24 0.06 -17.10
C MET A 90 -8.72 -1.21 -17.77
N PHE A 91 -7.41 -1.45 -17.79
CA PHE A 91 -6.86 -2.69 -18.32
C PHE A 91 -7.33 -3.92 -17.52
N ASP A 92 -7.27 -3.91 -16.19
CA ASP A 92 -7.81 -5.03 -15.40
C ASP A 92 -9.31 -5.20 -15.62
N THR A 93 -10.07 -4.10 -15.63
CA THR A 93 -11.53 -4.13 -15.81
C THR A 93 -11.96 -4.58 -17.21
N TYR A 94 -11.20 -4.26 -18.26
CA TYR A 94 -11.59 -4.59 -19.64
C TYR A 94 -10.91 -5.85 -20.21
N VAL A 95 -9.79 -6.28 -19.63
CA VAL A 95 -8.98 -7.40 -20.16
C VAL A 95 -8.92 -8.59 -19.22
N ASN A 96 -8.69 -8.38 -17.92
CA ASN A 96 -8.56 -9.48 -16.94
C ASN A 96 -9.89 -9.89 -16.30
N ASP A 97 -10.93 -9.05 -16.35
CA ASP A 97 -12.29 -9.35 -15.90
C ASP A 97 -13.15 -9.88 -17.07
N ARG A 98 -12.74 -11.01 -17.67
CA ARG A 98 -13.51 -11.69 -18.72
C ARG A 98 -13.55 -13.20 -18.53
#